data_AF-A0A1H8IQ42-F1
#
_entry.id   AF-A0A1H8IQ42-F1
#
_cell.length_a   1.000
_cell.length_b   1.000
_cell.length_c   1.000
_cell.angle_alpha   90.00
_cell.angle_beta   90.00
_cell.angle_gamma   90.00
#
_symmetry.space_group_name_H-M   'P 1'
#
loop_
_entity.id
_entity.type
_entity.pdbx_description
1 polymer ?
#
loop_
_entity_poly.entity_id
_entity_poly.type
_entity_poly.pdbx_seq_one_letter_code
_entity_poly.pdbx_strand_id
1 'polypeptide(L)'
;MAWNDLATVVGRKSKGTALSLEEYDANNNALNAKQAEKAPYATSGGKPIGFTGKHGFVYPLIRRPIEILAGSAIGFSCSLTSIDEPLDSFAIPAGLLGVNSILQIEPLWTFTNSANNKILKVKVGGVTVYSATRTTSVKEAPLIVLANRNSLASQIQPYDGAYGTAGASAPATHSIDFANNVVVDITGQRADSGDALTLEYYRVLHFVGD
;
A
#
# COMPACT_ATOMS: atom_id res chain seq x y z
N MET A 1 2.65 -16.66 54.79
CA MET A 1 3.70 -15.96 54.02
C MET A 1 3.05 -14.80 53.31
N ALA A 2 3.35 -13.58 53.74
CA ALA A 2 2.81 -12.36 53.15
C ALA A 2 3.94 -11.65 52.38
N TRP A 3 3.59 -11.21 51.18
CA TRP A 3 4.36 -10.38 50.26
C TRP A 3 5.00 -9.17 50.96
N ASN A 4 6.29 -9.22 51.30
CA ASN A 4 7.03 -7.99 51.69
C ASN A 4 8.52 -8.00 51.32
N ASP A 5 9.04 -9.02 50.65
CA ASP A 5 10.43 -9.03 50.17
C ASP A 5 10.47 -8.65 48.69
N LEU A 6 10.59 -7.35 48.37
CA LEU A 6 11.13 -6.89 47.07
C LEU A 6 11.36 -5.36 46.96
N ALA A 7 11.81 -4.69 48.02
CA ALA A 7 12.22 -3.28 47.91
C ALA A 7 13.63 -3.04 48.46
N THR A 8 14.64 -3.66 47.87
CA THR A 8 16.03 -3.23 48.07
C THR A 8 16.91 -3.59 46.87
N VAL A 9 16.82 -2.84 45.77
CA VAL A 9 17.83 -2.90 44.69
C VAL A 9 18.18 -1.48 44.24
N VAL A 10 19.37 -1.04 44.70
CA VAL A 10 20.23 0.07 44.24
C VAL A 10 19.88 1.52 44.66
N GLY A 11 20.39 1.89 45.84
CA GLY A 11 21.41 2.94 45.97
C GLY A 11 21.12 4.38 45.48
N ARG A 12 20.40 5.17 46.28
CA ARG A 12 20.71 6.59 46.55
C ARG A 12 20.09 7.01 47.88
N LYS A 13 20.92 7.49 48.82
CA LYS A 13 20.44 8.03 50.11
C LYS A 13 19.74 9.39 49.90
N SER A 14 18.56 9.53 50.49
CA SER A 14 18.19 10.59 51.45
C SER A 14 16.92 11.40 51.15
N LYS A 15 16.09 11.51 52.20
CA LYS A 15 15.09 12.54 52.49
C LYS A 15 13.96 12.74 51.47
N GLY A 16 12.95 11.87 51.54
CA GLY A 16 11.63 12.15 50.98
C GLY A 16 10.56 11.57 51.88
N THR A 17 9.65 12.41 52.36
CA THR A 17 8.42 12.00 53.05
C THR A 17 7.72 10.94 52.19
N ALA A 18 7.26 9.84 52.79
CA ALA A 18 6.47 8.86 52.06
C ALA A 18 5.19 9.55 51.55
N LEU A 19 5.03 9.62 50.23
CA LEU A 19 3.80 10.11 49.61
C LEU A 19 2.67 9.13 49.94
N SER A 20 1.47 9.64 50.21
CA SER A 20 0.29 8.78 50.25
C SER A 20 0.09 8.09 48.90
N LEU A 21 -0.60 6.94 48.88
CA LEU A 21 -0.84 6.19 47.64
C LEU A 21 -1.58 7.05 46.60
N GLU A 22 -2.51 7.88 47.05
CA GLU A 22 -3.25 8.83 46.22
C GLU A 22 -2.34 9.91 45.61
N GLU A 23 -1.39 10.45 46.39
CA GLU A 23 -0.40 11.41 45.88
C GLU A 23 0.62 10.75 44.94
N TYR A 24 0.95 9.47 45.17
CA TYR A 24 1.82 8.71 44.28
C TYR A 24 1.15 8.47 42.92
N ASP A 25 -0.11 8.04 42.92
CA ASP A 25 -0.86 7.77 41.69
C ASP A 25 -1.18 9.04 40.91
N ALA A 26 -1.51 10.14 41.60
CA ALA A 26 -1.69 11.45 40.97
C ALA A 26 -0.39 11.94 40.31
N ASN A 27 0.76 11.76 40.96
CA ASN A 27 2.05 12.14 40.40
C ASN A 27 2.45 11.26 39.22
N ASN A 28 2.20 9.95 39.28
CA ASN A 28 2.47 9.03 38.18
C ASN A 28 1.57 9.32 36.98
N ASN A 29 0.28 9.59 37.19
CA ASN A 29 -0.63 9.96 36.11
C ASN A 29 -0.25 11.29 35.46
N ALA A 30 0.19 12.28 36.25
CA ALA A 30 0.71 13.54 35.73
C ALA A 30 2.04 13.37 34.96
N LEU A 31 2.91 12.46 35.41
CA LEU A 31 4.13 12.08 34.69
C LEU A 31 3.83 11.35 33.38
N ASN A 32 2.91 10.39 33.40
CA ASN A 32 2.48 9.66 32.22
C ASN A 32 1.79 10.56 31.20
N ALA A 33 0.97 11.53 31.64
CA ALA A 33 0.36 12.54 30.77
C ALA A 33 1.40 13.47 30.15
N LYS A 34 2.39 13.93 30.92
CA LYS A 34 3.51 14.75 30.41
C LYS A 34 4.48 13.97 29.51
N GLN A 35 4.59 12.66 29.70
CA GLN A 35 5.34 11.76 28.81
C GLN A 35 4.58 11.48 27.51
N ALA A 36 3.25 11.35 27.58
CA ALA A 36 2.38 11.24 26.42
C ALA A 36 2.37 12.53 25.57
N GLU A 37 2.47 13.71 26.19
CA GLU A 37 2.70 14.98 25.46
C GLU A 37 4.08 15.05 24.79
N LYS A 38 5.07 14.29 25.26
CA LYS A 38 6.45 14.31 24.76
C LYS A 38 6.79 13.23 23.72
N ALA A 39 5.88 12.32 23.40
CA ALA A 39 6.14 11.26 22.41
C ALA A 39 5.00 11.18 21.40
N PRO A 40 5.30 11.48 20.13
CA PRO A 40 5.61 10.32 19.27
C PRO A 40 6.97 10.36 18.55
N TYR A 41 7.82 11.39 18.69
CA TYR A 41 8.94 11.60 17.74
C TYR A 41 10.28 12.11 18.32
N ALA A 42 10.65 11.79 19.57
CA ALA A 42 11.91 12.24 20.18
C ALA A 42 12.89 11.09 20.45
N THR A 43 14.09 11.15 19.88
CA THR A 43 15.26 10.39 20.38
C THR A 43 15.97 11.17 21.50
N SER A 44 17.01 10.59 22.10
CA SER A 44 17.70 11.01 23.34
C SER A 44 18.35 12.40 23.36
N GLY A 45 18.04 13.27 22.40
CA GLY A 45 18.46 14.68 22.36
C GLY A 45 17.33 15.69 22.20
N GLY A 46 16.06 15.28 22.25
CA GLY A 46 14.90 16.20 22.24
C GLY A 46 14.73 17.04 20.97
N LYS A 47 15.52 16.79 19.92
CA LYS A 47 15.33 17.41 18.61
C LYS A 47 14.43 16.51 17.76
N PRO A 48 13.33 17.03 17.20
CA PRO A 48 12.53 16.25 16.29
C PRO A 48 13.34 15.93 15.03
N ILE A 49 13.30 14.66 14.63
CA ILE A 49 13.80 14.19 13.34
C ILE A 49 12.81 14.64 12.26
N GLY A 50 13.21 15.61 11.42
CA GLY A 50 12.39 16.19 10.36
C GLY A 50 13.10 17.26 9.55
N PHE A 51 12.65 17.52 8.32
CA PHE A 51 13.07 18.70 7.57
C PHE A 51 12.38 19.93 8.18
N THR A 52 13.14 20.95 8.59
CA THR A 52 12.58 22.22 9.06
C THR A 52 12.26 23.10 7.85
N GLY A 53 10.98 23.25 7.51
CA GLY A 53 10.55 24.22 6.51
C GLY A 53 10.74 25.67 7.01
N LYS A 54 10.72 26.64 6.09
CA LYS A 54 10.91 28.09 6.38
C LYS A 54 9.93 28.68 7.43
N HIS A 55 8.87 27.94 7.79
CA HIS A 55 7.84 28.35 8.73
C HIS A 55 7.80 27.52 10.03
N GLY A 56 8.86 26.78 10.36
CA GLY A 56 8.95 26.09 11.66
C GLY A 56 8.04 24.86 11.82
N PHE A 57 7.42 24.40 10.74
CA PHE A 57 6.73 23.11 10.73
C PHE A 57 7.77 21.98 10.78
N VAL A 58 7.61 21.11 11.78
CA VAL A 58 8.33 19.84 11.89
C VAL A 58 7.56 18.80 11.08
N TYR A 59 8.09 18.41 9.92
CA TYR A 59 7.56 17.27 9.18
C TYR A 59 8.16 15.99 9.76
N PRO A 60 7.38 15.01 10.27
CA PRO A 60 7.92 13.71 10.67
C PRO A 60 8.56 13.04 9.45
N LEU A 61 9.75 12.45 9.61
CA LEU A 61 10.57 11.97 8.48
C LEU A 61 9.87 10.97 7.55
N ILE A 62 8.90 10.18 8.02
CA ILE A 62 8.00 9.36 7.20
C ILE A 62 6.67 9.29 7.94
N ARG A 63 5.60 9.92 7.44
CA ARG A 63 4.26 9.74 8.03
C ARG A 63 3.48 8.59 7.39
N ARG A 64 3.79 8.22 6.15
CA ARG A 64 3.05 7.24 5.35
C ARG A 64 4.03 6.57 4.37
N PRO A 65 4.58 5.37 4.67
CA PRO A 65 5.49 4.71 3.75
C PRO A 65 4.75 4.33 2.46
N ILE A 66 5.49 4.24 1.36
CA ILE A 66 5.04 3.50 0.18
C ILE A 66 5.51 2.06 0.41
N GLU A 67 4.57 1.13 0.40
CA GLU A 67 4.85 -0.29 0.57
C GLU A 67 4.85 -0.97 -0.79
N ILE A 68 5.80 -1.88 -1.01
CA ILE A 68 5.77 -2.76 -2.19
C ILE A 68 5.00 -4.01 -1.76
N LEU A 69 3.85 -4.26 -2.39
CA LEU A 69 3.02 -5.42 -2.07
C LEU A 69 3.47 -6.67 -2.83
N ALA A 70 3.85 -6.50 -4.09
CA ALA A 70 4.30 -7.57 -4.97
C ALA A 70 5.11 -6.97 -6.13
N GLY A 71 5.92 -7.81 -6.78
CA GLY A 71 6.64 -7.41 -7.97
C GLY A 71 7.55 -8.52 -8.48
N SER A 72 7.79 -8.49 -9.78
CA SER A 72 8.75 -9.35 -10.46
C SER A 72 9.48 -8.56 -11.54
N ALA A 73 10.76 -8.90 -11.74
CA ALA A 73 11.55 -8.48 -12.90
C ALA A 73 11.95 -9.68 -13.77
N ILE A 74 11.25 -10.81 -13.59
CA ILE A 74 11.39 -12.04 -14.36
C ILE A 74 10.13 -12.22 -15.20
N GLY A 75 10.32 -12.53 -16.48
CA GLY A 75 9.24 -12.68 -17.44
C GLY A 75 8.39 -13.94 -17.26
N PHE A 76 7.07 -13.81 -17.41
CA PHE A 76 6.11 -14.91 -17.45
C PHE A 76 5.41 -14.93 -18.82
N SER A 77 5.66 -15.98 -19.60
CA SER A 77 5.11 -16.13 -20.96
C SER A 77 3.73 -16.77 -20.96
N CYS A 78 2.82 -16.19 -21.74
CA CYS A 78 1.50 -16.73 -22.00
C CYS A 78 1.60 -17.94 -22.94
N SER A 79 1.13 -19.08 -22.47
CA SER A 79 1.06 -20.34 -23.19
C SER A 79 -0.33 -20.60 -23.79
N LEU A 80 -1.39 -20.03 -23.24
CA LEU A 80 -2.77 -20.29 -23.66
C LEU A 80 -3.21 -19.39 -24.81
N THR A 81 -4.24 -19.85 -25.52
CA THR A 81 -4.96 -19.10 -26.54
C THR A 81 -6.44 -19.05 -26.18
N SER A 82 -7.15 -18.01 -26.63
CA SER A 82 -8.62 -17.86 -26.48
C SER A 82 -9.17 -17.81 -25.04
N ILE A 83 -8.32 -17.88 -24.02
CA ILE A 83 -8.67 -17.86 -22.59
C ILE A 83 -7.69 -16.94 -21.86
N ASP A 84 -8.17 -16.21 -20.85
CA ASP A 84 -7.31 -15.44 -19.95
C ASP A 84 -6.43 -16.38 -19.12
N GLU A 85 -5.11 -16.32 -19.32
CA GLU A 85 -4.13 -17.04 -18.51
C GLU A 85 -3.56 -16.12 -17.42
N PRO A 86 -3.62 -16.50 -16.13
CA PRO A 86 -2.89 -15.81 -15.08
C PRO A 86 -1.39 -15.95 -15.31
N LEU A 87 -0.72 -14.84 -15.60
CA LEU A 87 0.74 -14.79 -15.77
C LEU A 87 1.44 -14.59 -14.42
N ASP A 88 0.81 -13.81 -13.53
CA ASP A 88 1.11 -13.81 -12.11
C ASP A 88 -0.14 -13.44 -11.30
N SER A 89 -0.17 -13.82 -10.02
CA SER A 89 -1.26 -13.55 -9.09
C SER A 89 -0.74 -13.37 -7.67
N PHE A 90 -1.34 -12.46 -6.91
CA PHE A 90 -1.02 -12.29 -5.49
C PHE A 90 -2.27 -11.88 -4.70
N ALA A 91 -2.26 -12.18 -3.41
CA ALA A 91 -3.34 -11.79 -2.50
C ALA A 91 -2.99 -10.49 -1.76
N ILE A 92 -3.95 -9.59 -1.69
CA ILE A 92 -3.99 -8.45 -0.78
C ILE A 92 -4.81 -8.91 0.44
N PRO A 93 -4.19 -9.06 1.63
CA PRO A 93 -4.90 -9.40 2.85
C PRO A 93 -5.95 -8.34 3.23
N ALA A 94 -7.04 -8.80 3.85
CA ALA A 94 -8.06 -7.95 4.42
C ALA A 94 -7.46 -6.89 5.37
N GLY A 95 -7.93 -5.65 5.26
CA GLY A 95 -7.50 -4.56 6.14
C GLY A 95 -6.10 -4.00 5.87
N LEU A 96 -5.36 -4.52 4.88
CA LEU A 96 -4.07 -3.95 4.47
C LEU A 96 -4.24 -2.57 3.84
N LEU A 97 -5.22 -2.43 2.94
CA LEU A 97 -5.58 -1.13 2.36
C LEU A 97 -6.60 -0.45 3.27
N GLY A 98 -6.28 0.75 3.75
CA GLY A 98 -7.20 1.61 4.49
C GLY A 98 -8.23 2.32 3.60
N VAL A 99 -9.22 2.96 4.20
CA VAL A 99 -10.36 3.58 3.51
C VAL A 99 -9.99 4.74 2.58
N ASN A 100 -8.76 5.27 2.67
CA ASN A 100 -8.21 6.29 1.78
C ASN A 100 -6.88 5.85 1.14
N SER A 101 -6.56 4.56 1.17
CA SER A 101 -5.34 4.02 0.57
C SER A 101 -5.40 4.00 -0.96
N ILE A 102 -4.24 4.02 -1.59
CA ILE A 102 -4.10 3.95 -3.05
C ILE A 102 -3.30 2.71 -3.41
N LEU A 103 -3.86 1.89 -4.31
CA LEU A 103 -3.19 0.78 -4.96
C LEU A 103 -2.72 1.24 -6.34
N GLN A 104 -1.43 1.05 -6.63
CA GLN A 104 -0.84 1.34 -7.93
C GLN A 104 -0.18 0.08 -8.50
N ILE A 105 -0.49 -0.26 -9.74
CA ILE A 105 0.00 -1.45 -10.44
C ILE A 105 0.66 -1.00 -11.74
N GLU A 106 1.90 -1.42 -11.93
CA GLU A 106 2.76 -1.05 -13.06
C GLU A 106 3.24 -2.31 -13.81
N PRO A 107 2.40 -2.93 -14.63
CA PRO A 107 2.80 -4.07 -15.44
C PRO A 107 3.50 -3.61 -16.74
N LEU A 108 4.40 -4.45 -17.26
CA LEU A 108 4.96 -4.32 -18.60
C LEU A 108 4.76 -5.64 -19.33
N TRP A 109 4.02 -5.60 -20.43
CA TRP A 109 3.95 -6.70 -21.37
C TRP A 109 4.74 -6.41 -22.63
N THR A 110 5.32 -7.46 -23.19
CA THR A 110 5.86 -7.51 -24.55
C THR A 110 5.09 -8.57 -25.35
N PHE A 111 5.01 -8.38 -26.66
CA PHE A 111 4.30 -9.29 -27.54
C PHE A 111 4.73 -9.13 -28.99
N THR A 112 4.41 -10.13 -29.81
CA THR A 112 4.70 -10.11 -31.25
C THR A 112 3.89 -9.00 -31.94
N ASN A 113 4.53 -8.24 -32.82
CA ASN A 113 3.84 -7.34 -33.75
C ASN A 113 3.21 -8.18 -34.87
N SER A 114 1.90 -8.36 -34.83
CA SER A 114 1.14 -9.13 -35.84
C SER A 114 -0.31 -8.67 -35.90
N ALA A 115 -1.06 -9.08 -36.93
CA ALA A 115 -2.48 -8.72 -37.05
C ALA A 115 -3.39 -9.39 -36.00
N ASN A 116 -2.90 -10.41 -35.32
CA ASN A 116 -3.66 -11.17 -34.33
C ASN A 116 -3.78 -10.41 -33.00
N ASN A 117 -4.90 -10.61 -32.31
CA ASN A 117 -5.18 -9.98 -31.03
C ASN A 117 -4.35 -10.59 -29.89
N LYS A 118 -3.77 -9.71 -29.06
CA LYS A 118 -3.16 -10.02 -27.77
C LYS A 118 -3.93 -9.22 -26.74
N ILE A 119 -4.54 -9.92 -25.79
CA ILE A 119 -5.41 -9.31 -24.79
C ILE A 119 -4.68 -9.33 -23.47
N LEU A 120 -4.51 -8.15 -22.88
CA LEU A 120 -3.83 -7.90 -21.61
C LEU A 120 -4.89 -7.49 -20.61
N LYS A 121 -4.88 -8.04 -19.39
CA LYS A 121 -5.82 -7.61 -18.35
C LYS A 121 -5.17 -7.59 -16.98
N VAL A 122 -5.70 -6.72 -16.12
CA VAL A 122 -5.51 -6.78 -14.66
C VAL A 122 -6.88 -6.90 -14.02
N LYS A 123 -7.04 -7.90 -13.16
CA LYS A 123 -8.25 -8.11 -12.36
C LYS A 123 -7.91 -7.94 -10.89
N VAL A 124 -8.79 -7.30 -10.14
CA VAL A 124 -8.67 -7.10 -8.69
C VAL A 124 -9.99 -7.52 -8.06
N GLY A 125 -9.97 -8.56 -7.23
CA GLY A 125 -11.18 -9.14 -6.64
C GLY A 125 -12.15 -9.68 -7.69
N GLY A 126 -11.63 -10.17 -8.82
CA GLY A 126 -12.43 -10.61 -9.97
C GLY A 126 -12.94 -9.47 -10.88
N VAL A 127 -12.82 -8.21 -10.48
CA VAL A 127 -13.21 -7.05 -11.28
C VAL A 127 -12.07 -6.70 -12.25
N THR A 128 -12.37 -6.56 -13.54
CA THR A 128 -11.37 -6.11 -14.53
C THR A 128 -11.17 -4.60 -14.40
N VAL A 129 -9.98 -4.19 -13.95
CA VAL A 129 -9.62 -2.77 -13.75
C VAL A 129 -8.81 -2.21 -14.91
N TYR A 130 -8.26 -3.10 -15.74
CA TYR A 130 -7.60 -2.74 -16.98
C TYR A 130 -7.79 -3.85 -18.01
N SER A 131 -8.06 -3.47 -19.26
CA SER A 131 -8.01 -4.37 -20.40
C SER A 131 -7.58 -3.62 -21.65
N ALA A 132 -6.65 -4.21 -22.41
CA ALA A 132 -6.28 -3.71 -23.72
C ALA A 132 -6.14 -4.87 -24.70
N THR A 133 -6.60 -4.65 -25.92
CA THR A 133 -6.31 -5.52 -27.06
C THR A 133 -5.27 -4.84 -27.93
N ARG A 134 -4.16 -5.51 -28.18
CA ARG A 134 -3.05 -5.04 -29.02
C ARG A 134 -2.83 -6.00 -30.18
N THR A 135 -2.44 -5.46 -31.32
CA THR A 135 -2.12 -6.22 -32.53
C THR A 135 -0.70 -5.88 -32.97
N THR A 136 -0.51 -4.66 -33.50
CA THR A 136 0.70 -4.24 -34.20
C THR A 136 1.70 -3.43 -33.37
N SER A 137 1.47 -3.27 -32.06
CA SER A 137 2.50 -2.81 -31.13
C SER A 137 3.35 -3.98 -30.64
N VAL A 138 4.44 -3.68 -29.94
CA VAL A 138 5.36 -4.69 -29.38
C VAL A 138 5.38 -4.70 -27.86
N LYS A 139 4.76 -3.71 -27.22
CA LYS A 139 4.70 -3.58 -25.77
C LYS A 139 3.50 -2.75 -25.30
N GLU A 140 3.16 -2.93 -24.04
CA GLU A 140 2.18 -2.12 -23.30
C GLU A 140 2.65 -2.00 -21.84
N ALA A 141 2.64 -0.78 -21.29
CA ALA A 141 3.06 -0.52 -19.92
C ALA A 141 2.16 0.55 -19.28
N PRO A 142 0.92 0.19 -18.91
CA PRO A 142 -0.02 1.15 -18.34
C PRO A 142 0.34 1.45 -16.89
N LEU A 143 -0.07 2.61 -16.40
CA LEU A 143 -0.17 2.88 -14.97
C LEU A 143 -1.61 2.67 -14.52
N ILE A 144 -1.84 1.72 -13.64
CA ILE A 144 -3.17 1.41 -13.11
C ILE A 144 -3.22 1.91 -11.66
N VAL A 145 -4.17 2.79 -11.35
CA VAL A 145 -4.34 3.36 -10.01
C VAL A 145 -5.76 3.16 -9.54
N LEU A 146 -5.92 2.65 -8.32
CA LEU A 146 -7.20 2.55 -7.61
C LEU A 146 -7.06 3.28 -6.28
N ALA A 147 -7.83 4.34 -6.07
CA ALA A 147 -7.87 5.07 -4.82
C ALA A 147 -9.18 4.78 -4.08
N ASN A 148 -9.09 4.27 -2.86
CA ASN A 148 -10.25 4.14 -1.98
C ASN A 148 -10.81 5.53 -1.65
N ARG A 149 -12.14 5.65 -1.58
CA ARG A 149 -12.85 6.91 -1.35
C ARG A 149 -13.61 6.88 -0.03
N ASN A 150 -12.89 7.04 1.08
CA ASN A 150 -13.44 6.94 2.43
C ASN A 150 -14.29 5.66 2.64
N SER A 151 -13.90 4.57 1.98
CA SER A 151 -14.57 3.28 2.02
C SER A 151 -13.64 2.19 1.51
N LEU A 152 -13.69 1.01 2.15
CA LEU A 152 -12.99 -0.19 1.70
C LEU A 152 -13.63 -0.81 0.45
N ALA A 153 -14.85 -0.42 0.09
CA ALA A 153 -15.66 -1.01 -0.97
C ALA A 153 -15.99 -0.03 -2.12
N SER A 154 -15.29 1.10 -2.21
CA SER A 154 -15.52 2.10 -3.25
C SER A 154 -14.21 2.72 -3.71
N GLN A 155 -13.85 2.48 -4.97
CA GLN A 155 -12.63 2.97 -5.59
C GLN A 155 -12.93 3.94 -6.74
N ILE A 156 -12.03 4.91 -6.92
CA ILE A 156 -11.92 5.69 -8.16
C ILE A 156 -10.62 5.34 -8.87
N GLN A 157 -10.70 5.20 -10.19
CA GLN A 157 -9.56 4.99 -11.07
C GLN A 157 -9.35 6.27 -11.91
N PRO A 158 -8.37 7.12 -11.55
CA PRO A 158 -8.21 8.43 -12.18
C PRO A 158 -7.66 8.36 -13.62
N TYR A 159 -7.08 7.23 -14.02
CA TYR A 159 -6.43 7.05 -15.32
C TYR A 159 -7.01 5.84 -16.06
N ASP A 160 -7.35 6.01 -17.34
CA ASP A 160 -7.94 5.01 -18.23
C ASP A 160 -6.91 4.38 -19.19
N GLY A 161 -5.64 4.33 -18.76
CA GLY A 161 -4.51 3.81 -19.55
C GLY A 161 -3.58 4.89 -20.10
N ALA A 162 -3.94 6.17 -19.95
CA ALA A 162 -3.07 7.32 -20.22
C ALA A 162 -3.19 8.39 -19.11
N TYR A 163 -2.17 9.22 -18.98
CA TYR A 163 -2.29 10.45 -18.19
C TYR A 163 -3.10 11.47 -18.98
N GLY A 164 -4.28 11.82 -18.47
CA GLY A 164 -5.16 12.83 -19.04
C GLY A 164 -5.01 14.19 -18.34
N THR A 165 -5.12 15.27 -19.12
CA THR A 165 -5.32 16.64 -18.58
C THR A 165 -6.79 17.05 -18.57
N ALA A 166 -7.59 16.50 -19.49
CA ALA A 166 -9.03 16.62 -19.60
C ALA A 166 -9.60 15.41 -20.38
N GLY A 167 -10.88 15.09 -20.18
CA GLY A 167 -11.54 13.98 -20.87
C GLY A 167 -13.05 14.21 -20.98
N ALA A 168 -13.67 13.59 -22.00
CA ALA A 168 -15.13 13.60 -22.16
C ALA A 168 -15.83 12.52 -21.31
N SER A 169 -15.06 11.55 -20.81
CA SER A 169 -15.54 10.45 -19.97
C SER A 169 -15.23 10.72 -18.50
N ALA A 170 -16.14 10.31 -17.62
CA ALA A 170 -15.87 10.30 -16.19
C ALA A 170 -14.84 9.21 -15.84
N PRO A 171 -14.03 9.40 -14.78
CA PRO A 171 -13.16 8.36 -14.25
C PRO A 171 -13.94 7.09 -13.90
N ALA A 172 -13.36 5.93 -14.16
CA ALA A 172 -13.98 4.67 -13.78
C ALA A 172 -14.06 4.55 -12.25
N THR A 173 -15.10 3.87 -11.77
CA THR A 173 -15.29 3.55 -10.36
C THR A 173 -15.55 2.07 -10.21
N HIS A 174 -15.06 1.50 -9.10
CA HIS A 174 -15.17 0.07 -8.82
C HIS A 174 -15.73 -0.16 -7.42
N SER A 175 -16.29 -1.35 -7.22
CA SER A 175 -16.80 -1.82 -5.92
C SER A 175 -16.07 -3.10 -5.50
N ILE A 176 -14.77 -2.96 -5.25
CA ILE A 176 -13.91 -4.03 -4.74
C ILE A 176 -13.84 -3.89 -3.22
N ASP A 177 -14.22 -4.94 -2.48
CA ASP A 177 -14.26 -4.91 -1.03
C ASP A 177 -12.94 -5.37 -0.39
N PHE A 178 -12.10 -4.40 0.01
CA PHE A 178 -10.84 -4.64 0.73
C PHE A 178 -11.01 -4.94 2.23
N ALA A 179 -12.24 -5.04 2.73
CA ALA A 179 -12.49 -5.68 4.04
C ALA A 179 -12.30 -7.21 3.99
N ASN A 180 -12.24 -7.78 2.78
CA ASN A 180 -11.94 -9.19 2.55
C ASN A 180 -10.55 -9.37 1.91
N ASN A 181 -10.05 -10.61 1.90
CA ASN A 181 -8.87 -10.95 1.10
C ASN A 181 -9.22 -10.79 -0.40
N VAL A 182 -8.41 -10.02 -1.12
CA VAL A 182 -8.62 -9.70 -2.53
C VAL A 182 -7.47 -10.28 -3.34
N VAL A 183 -7.76 -11.07 -4.36
CA VAL A 183 -6.76 -11.56 -5.31
C VAL A 183 -6.60 -10.54 -6.44
N VAL A 184 -5.35 -10.27 -6.80
CA VAL A 184 -4.97 -9.53 -8.01
C VAL A 184 -4.42 -10.52 -9.02
N ASP A 185 -4.99 -10.55 -10.21
CA ASP A 185 -4.54 -11.37 -11.34
C ASP A 185 -4.04 -10.46 -12.46
N ILE A 186 -2.81 -10.70 -12.92
CA ILE A 186 -2.24 -10.08 -14.11
C ILE A 186 -2.25 -11.14 -15.21
N THR A 187 -3.06 -10.93 -16.25
CA THR A 187 -3.36 -11.97 -17.23
C THR A 187 -2.95 -11.60 -18.65
N GLY A 188 -2.73 -12.63 -19.46
CA GLY A 188 -2.52 -12.52 -20.91
C GLY A 188 -3.37 -13.54 -21.66
N GLN A 189 -3.74 -13.21 -22.89
CA GLN A 189 -4.40 -14.11 -23.81
C GLN A 189 -3.90 -13.84 -25.23
N ARG A 190 -3.57 -14.90 -25.97
CA ARG A 190 -3.23 -14.84 -27.39
C ARG A 190 -4.41 -15.32 -28.23
N ALA A 191 -4.59 -14.71 -29.41
CA ALA A 191 -5.53 -15.25 -30.41
C ALA A 191 -4.93 -16.44 -31.17
N ASP A 192 -3.61 -16.44 -31.39
CA ASP A 192 -2.91 -17.44 -32.19
C ASP A 192 -1.69 -18.00 -31.45
N SER A 193 -1.44 -19.30 -31.60
CA SER A 193 -0.33 -19.99 -30.94
C SER A 193 1.06 -19.58 -31.45
N GLY A 194 1.15 -19.00 -32.64
CA GLY A 194 2.37 -18.48 -33.25
C GLY A 194 2.81 -17.10 -32.75
N ASP A 195 1.95 -16.38 -32.01
CA ASP A 195 2.34 -15.12 -31.37
C ASP A 195 3.05 -15.34 -30.04
N ALA A 196 3.82 -14.36 -29.58
CA ALA A 196 4.33 -14.31 -28.21
C ALA A 196 3.59 -13.23 -27.42
N LEU A 197 3.43 -13.46 -26.11
CA LEU A 197 2.95 -12.50 -25.12
C LEU A 197 3.62 -12.85 -23.79
N THR A 198 4.36 -11.92 -23.21
CA THR A 198 5.07 -12.10 -21.95
C THR A 198 4.80 -10.93 -21.02
N LEU A 199 4.50 -11.19 -19.75
CA LEU A 199 4.58 -10.20 -18.67
C LEU A 199 6.04 -10.13 -18.23
N GLU A 200 6.79 -9.13 -18.67
CA GLU A 200 8.23 -9.01 -18.41
C GLU A 200 8.54 -8.53 -16.99
N TYR A 201 7.65 -7.68 -16.47
CA TYR A 201 7.85 -6.97 -15.22
C TYR A 201 6.49 -6.57 -14.66
N TYR A 202 6.40 -6.54 -13.34
CA TYR A 202 5.39 -5.73 -12.67
C TYR A 202 5.87 -5.26 -11.32
N ARG A 203 5.26 -4.18 -10.85
CA ARG A 203 5.38 -3.71 -9.47
C ARG A 203 4.04 -3.23 -8.97
N VAL A 204 3.76 -3.56 -7.71
CA VAL A 204 2.53 -3.17 -7.02
C VAL A 204 2.91 -2.36 -5.79
N LEU A 205 2.41 -1.14 -5.72
CA LEU A 205 2.66 -0.19 -4.65
C LEU A 205 1.38 0.09 -3.89
N HIS A 206 1.51 0.19 -2.57
CA HIS A 206 0.50 0.67 -1.66
C HIS A 206 0.95 2.02 -1.09
N PHE A 207 0.15 3.05 -1.33
CA PHE A 207 0.28 4.33 -0.64
C PHE A 207 -0.69 4.34 0.53
N VAL A 208 -0.13 4.26 1.74
CA VAL A 208 -0.90 4.14 2.98
C VAL A 208 -1.80 5.36 3.17
N GLY A 209 -3.11 5.12 3.30
CA GLY A 209 -4.13 6.13 3.59
C GLY A 209 -5.20 5.61 4.55
N ASP A 210 -5.43 6.34 5.64
CA ASP A 210 -6.42 6.05 6.69
C ASP A 210 -7.67 6.89 6.49
#